data_AF-A0A942GS43-F1
#
_entry.id   AF-A0A942GS43-F1
#
_cell.length_a   1.000
_cell.length_b   1.000
_cell.length_c   1.000
_cell.angle_alpha   90.00
_cell.angle_beta   90.00
_cell.angle_gamma   90.00
#
_symmetry.space_group_name_H-M   'P 1'
#
loop_
_entity.id
_entity.type
_entity.pdbx_description
1 polymer ?
#
loop_
_entity_poly.entity_id
_entity_poly.type
_entity_poly.pdbx_seq_one_letter_code
_entity_poly.pdbx_strand_id
1 'polypeptide(L)'
;MKEYTLTRTGDRPLQFSGECIAAADGKYHAGQEQNRWHEMSVYRTMGGKYVVEVAYRTQWQGEEAHYRAAICETIEEVITSLRSIDPTAHLQGFPPHPSYAEKQTRLKANLRLQLDVLISEVFDSLPEAVERVE
;
A
#
# COMPACT_ATOMS: atom_id res chain seq x y z
N MET A 1 15.32 7.00 16.97
CA MET A 1 14.64 7.45 15.74
C MET A 1 15.59 7.33 14.56
N LYS A 2 15.05 7.20 13.35
CA LYS A 2 15.80 6.90 12.13
C LYS A 2 15.42 7.89 11.03
N GLU A 3 16.37 8.18 10.13
CA GLU A 3 16.11 8.89 8.88
C GLU A 3 15.55 7.94 7.81
N TYR A 4 14.50 8.38 7.14
CA TYR A 4 13.86 7.68 6.02
C TYR A 4 13.93 8.55 4.77
N THR A 5 14.15 7.93 3.63
CA THR A 5 14.04 8.56 2.31
C THR A 5 13.19 7.65 1.43
N LEU A 6 11.95 8.07 1.20
CA LEU A 6 10.96 7.29 0.47
C LEU A 6 10.93 7.71 -1.00
N THR A 7 10.88 6.71 -1.89
CA THR A 7 10.76 6.95 -3.33
C THR A 7 9.32 7.33 -3.66
N ARG A 8 9.11 8.26 -4.60
CA ARG A 8 7.79 8.62 -5.12
C ARG A 8 7.83 8.56 -6.64
N THR A 9 7.03 7.72 -7.26
CA THR A 9 7.03 7.57 -8.72
C THR A 9 6.55 8.86 -9.37
N GLY A 10 7.36 9.41 -10.27
CA GLY A 10 7.05 10.67 -10.95
C GLY A 10 7.18 11.93 -10.09
N ASP A 11 7.67 11.84 -8.85
CA ASP A 11 7.86 12.98 -7.94
C ASP A 11 9.21 12.90 -7.21
N ARG A 12 9.61 13.97 -6.51
CA ARG A 12 10.84 14.02 -5.71
C ARG A 12 10.78 13.01 -4.56
N PRO A 13 11.90 12.39 -4.14
CA PRO A 13 11.91 11.59 -2.91
C PRO A 13 11.45 12.39 -1.68
N LEU A 14 10.80 11.73 -0.72
CA LEU A 14 10.37 12.33 0.54
C LEU A 14 11.31 11.90 1.67
N GLN A 15 12.03 12.86 2.25
CA GLN A 15 12.96 12.62 3.36
C GLN A 15 12.40 13.16 4.68
N PHE A 16 12.51 12.38 5.75
CA PHE A 16 12.10 12.78 7.11
C PHE A 16 12.79 11.94 8.17
N SER A 17 12.73 12.40 9.43
CA SER A 17 13.14 11.62 10.61
C SER A 17 11.91 11.17 11.40
N GLY A 18 11.92 9.93 11.88
CA GLY A 18 10.81 9.38 12.63
C GLY A 18 10.98 7.92 13.02
N GLU A 19 9.85 7.22 13.12
CA GLU A 19 9.75 5.80 13.38
C GLU A 19 8.64 5.17 12.54
N CYS A 20 8.82 3.91 12.12
CA CYS A 20 7.78 3.12 11.48
C CYS A 20 6.87 2.56 12.58
N ILE A 21 5.59 2.95 12.58
CA ILE A 21 4.61 2.57 13.60
C ILE A 21 3.68 1.44 13.16
N ALA A 22 3.52 1.25 11.84
CA ALA A 22 2.81 0.12 11.27
C ALA A 22 3.42 -0.23 9.91
N ALA A 23 3.42 -1.52 9.56
CA ALA A 23 3.83 -1.99 8.26
C ALA A 23 3.14 -3.32 7.95
N ALA A 24 2.87 -3.55 6.67
CA ALA A 24 2.30 -4.80 6.20
C ALA A 24 2.83 -5.12 4.79
N ASP A 25 3.04 -6.39 4.50
CA ASP A 25 3.60 -6.88 3.24
C ASP A 25 2.68 -7.95 2.62
N GLY A 26 2.11 -7.64 1.44
CA GLY A 26 1.22 -8.53 0.71
C GLY A 26 1.91 -9.61 -0.12
N LYS A 27 3.25 -9.76 -0.05
CA LYS A 27 4.00 -10.71 -0.88
C LYS A 27 3.56 -12.15 -0.67
N TYR A 28 3.20 -12.52 0.56
CA TYR A 28 2.67 -13.85 0.88
C TYR A 28 1.25 -13.73 1.40
N HIS A 29 0.30 -14.38 0.73
CA HIS A 29 -1.09 -14.41 1.14
C HIS A 29 -1.58 -15.86 1.20
N ALA A 30 -2.12 -16.26 2.35
CA ALA A 30 -2.54 -17.65 2.63
C ALA A 30 -1.46 -18.71 2.28
N GLY A 31 -0.19 -18.41 2.59
CA GLY A 31 0.94 -19.29 2.32
C GLY A 31 1.37 -19.37 0.85
N GLN A 32 0.80 -18.54 -0.03
CA GLN A 32 1.15 -18.47 -1.45
C GLN A 32 1.89 -17.17 -1.76
N GLU A 33 3.01 -17.26 -2.47
CA GLU A 33 3.74 -16.10 -2.97
C GLU A 33 2.94 -15.41 -4.10
N GLN A 34 2.86 -14.09 -4.03
CA GLN A 34 2.17 -13.26 -5.00
C GLN A 34 3.19 -12.66 -5.97
N ASN A 35 2.89 -12.75 -7.27
CA ASN A 35 3.74 -12.14 -8.30
C ASN A 35 3.49 -10.63 -8.46
N ARG A 36 2.38 -10.13 -7.92
CA ARG A 36 2.01 -8.71 -7.87
C ARG A 36 1.37 -8.46 -6.50
N TRP A 37 1.86 -7.50 -5.75
CA TRP A 37 1.37 -7.22 -4.40
C TRP A 37 1.54 -5.75 -4.04
N HIS A 38 0.97 -5.38 -2.89
CA HIS A 38 1.22 -4.09 -2.27
C HIS A 38 2.01 -4.28 -0.98
N GLU A 39 2.85 -3.30 -0.67
CA GLU A 39 3.49 -3.10 0.64
C GLU A 39 2.99 -1.77 1.18
N MET A 40 2.76 -1.70 2.50
CA MET A 40 2.33 -0.48 3.18
C MET A 40 3.18 -0.23 4.41
N SER A 41 3.45 1.04 4.68
CA SER A 41 4.08 1.46 5.93
C SER A 41 3.52 2.80 6.37
N VAL A 42 3.30 2.96 7.67
CA VAL A 42 2.91 4.21 8.31
C VAL A 42 4.00 4.60 9.28
N TYR A 43 4.46 5.83 9.16
CA TYR A 43 5.51 6.39 9.99
C TYR A 43 4.96 7.52 10.84
N ARG A 44 5.48 7.66 12.06
CA ARG A 44 5.34 8.87 12.88
C ARG A 44 6.61 9.71 12.75
N THR A 45 6.48 10.94 12.30
CA THR A 45 7.58 11.88 12.17
C THR A 45 7.95 12.48 13.53
N MET A 46 9.17 13.01 13.65
CA MET A 46 9.59 13.79 14.83
C MET A 46 8.67 14.98 15.13
N GLY A 47 8.06 15.57 14.10
CA GLY A 47 7.13 16.69 14.22
C GLY A 47 5.69 16.27 14.58
N GLY A 48 5.45 14.99 14.87
CA GLY A 48 4.13 14.47 15.25
C GLY A 48 3.18 14.18 14.09
N LYS A 49 3.54 14.55 12.85
CA LYS A 49 2.79 14.17 11.62
C LYS A 49 3.01 12.71 11.27
N TYR A 50 2.17 12.19 10.38
CA TYR A 50 2.28 10.85 9.83
C TYR A 50 2.79 10.88 8.39
N VAL A 51 3.44 9.80 7.97
CA VAL A 51 3.76 9.54 6.56
C VAL A 51 3.22 8.17 6.20
N VAL A 52 2.43 8.10 5.13
CA VAL A 52 1.93 6.84 4.56
C VAL A 52 2.75 6.53 3.33
N GLU A 53 3.36 5.34 3.29
CA GLU A 53 4.01 4.77 2.12
C GLU A 53 3.20 3.58 1.60
N VAL A 54 3.05 3.53 0.28
CA VAL A 54 2.44 2.41 -0.43
C VAL A 54 3.30 2.10 -1.65
N ALA A 55 3.73 0.85 -1.77
CA ALA A 55 4.43 0.36 -2.95
C ALA A 55 3.63 -0.73 -3.64
N TYR A 56 3.36 -0.57 -4.94
CA TYR A 56 2.96 -1.65 -5.82
C TYR A 56 4.21 -2.35 -6.34
N ARG A 57 4.27 -3.66 -6.16
CA ARG A 57 5.38 -4.53 -6.55
C ARG A 57 4.94 -5.53 -7.60
N THR A 58 5.89 -5.93 -8.45
CA THR A 58 5.68 -6.96 -9.47
C THR A 58 6.98 -7.72 -9.72
N GLN A 59 6.86 -9.02 -10.00
CA GLN A 59 7.96 -9.89 -10.44
C GLN A 59 7.99 -10.06 -11.97
N TRP A 60 7.05 -9.46 -12.70
CA TRP A 60 6.93 -9.64 -14.15
C TRP A 60 7.89 -8.70 -14.89
N GLN A 61 8.68 -9.27 -15.80
CA GLN A 61 9.53 -8.48 -16.69
C GLN A 61 8.69 -7.61 -17.60
N GLY A 62 9.04 -6.32 -17.69
CA GLY A 62 8.30 -5.32 -18.47
C GLY A 62 7.18 -4.61 -17.70
N GLU A 63 6.86 -5.07 -16.48
CA GLU A 63 6.05 -4.30 -15.55
C GLU A 63 6.94 -3.46 -14.62
N GLU A 64 6.44 -2.28 -14.24
CA GLU A 64 7.14 -1.36 -13.37
C GLU A 64 6.50 -1.34 -11.99
N ALA A 65 7.33 -1.26 -10.95
CA ALA A 65 6.86 -0.98 -9.61
C ALA A 65 6.37 0.48 -9.52
N HIS A 66 5.46 0.76 -8.60
CA HIS A 66 4.97 2.12 -8.36
C HIS A 66 5.04 2.44 -6.87
N TYR A 67 5.48 3.65 -6.55
CA TYR A 67 5.74 4.11 -5.19
C TYR A 67 4.98 5.39 -4.91
N ARG A 68 4.19 5.40 -3.84
CA ARG A 68 3.46 6.56 -3.35
C ARG A 68 3.85 6.81 -1.90
N ALA A 69 4.17 8.05 -1.57
CA ALA A 69 4.28 8.49 -0.19
C ALA A 69 3.53 9.82 0.00
N ALA A 70 2.75 9.90 1.07
CA ALA A 70 1.93 11.05 1.42
C ALA A 70 2.14 11.44 2.89
N ILE A 71 2.15 12.75 3.17
CA ILE A 71 2.18 13.29 4.53
C ILE A 71 0.72 13.46 4.97
N CYS A 72 0.42 13.01 6.19
CA CYS A 72 -0.89 13.14 6.83
C CYS A 72 -0.71 13.86 8.17
N GLU A 73 -1.58 14.80 8.49
CA GLU A 73 -1.55 15.55 9.75
C GLU A 73 -2.23 14.79 10.88
N THR A 74 -3.25 13.98 10.56
CA THR A 74 -4.02 13.21 11.55
C THR A 74 -4.14 11.74 11.18
N ILE A 75 -4.60 10.92 12.12
CA ILE A 75 -4.87 9.49 11.89
C ILE A 75 -6.04 9.30 10.91
N GLU A 76 -7.03 10.19 10.91
CA GLU A 76 -8.15 10.16 9.95
C GLU A 76 -7.65 10.36 8.52
N GLU A 77 -6.69 11.29 8.32
CA GLU A 77 -6.06 11.46 7.00
C GLU A 77 -5.26 10.22 6.58
N VAL A 78 -4.63 9.51 7.51
CA VAL A 78 -3.98 8.21 7.23
C VAL A 78 -5.01 7.19 6.76
N ILE A 79 -6.13 7.06 7.47
CA ILE A 79 -7.24 6.14 7.13
C ILE A 79 -7.80 6.47 5.75
N THR A 80 -8.10 7.75 5.48
CA THR A 80 -8.59 8.20 4.18
C THR A 80 -7.56 7.93 3.07
N SER A 81 -6.29 8.22 3.33
CA SER A 81 -5.21 8.00 2.35
C SER A 81 -5.07 6.53 1.97
N LEU A 82 -5.13 5.61 2.94
CA LEU A 82 -5.07 4.16 2.70
C LEU A 82 -6.31 3.65 1.96
N ARG A 83 -7.52 4.06 2.37
CA ARG A 83 -8.77 3.63 1.71
C ARG A 83 -8.94 4.20 0.29
N SER A 84 -8.23 5.27 -0.06
CA SER A 84 -8.29 5.89 -1.40
C SER A 84 -7.49 5.16 -2.48
N ILE A 85 -6.72 4.13 -2.12
CA ILE A 85 -5.85 3.41 -3.05
C ILE A 85 -6.70 2.57 -4.00
N ASP A 86 -6.55 2.77 -5.31
CA ASP A 86 -7.01 1.81 -6.32
C ASP A 86 -5.91 0.76 -6.54
N PRO A 87 -6.09 -0.50 -6.09
CA PRO A 87 -5.08 -1.54 -6.21
C PRO A 87 -4.85 -1.99 -7.66
N THR A 88 -5.63 -1.49 -8.61
CA THR A 88 -5.53 -1.83 -10.03
C THR A 88 -4.99 -0.69 -10.90
N ALA A 89 -4.70 0.48 -10.32
CA ALA A 89 -4.28 1.67 -11.06
C ALA A 89 -2.99 1.47 -11.88
N HIS A 90 -2.07 0.63 -11.38
CA HIS A 90 -0.78 0.36 -12.01
C HIS A 90 -0.69 -1.05 -12.62
N LEU A 91 -1.82 -1.77 -12.67
CA LEU A 91 -1.86 -3.11 -13.22
C LEU A 91 -1.86 -3.04 -14.75
N GLN A 92 -0.79 -3.52 -15.38
CA GLN A 92 -0.79 -3.79 -16.82
C GLN A 92 -1.69 -5.00 -17.13
N GLY A 93 -1.50 -6.12 -16.41
CA GLY A 93 -2.35 -7.30 -16.50
C GLY A 93 -2.17 -8.08 -17.81
N PHE A 94 -3.23 -8.75 -18.26
CA PHE A 94 -3.20 -9.52 -19.50
C PHE A 94 -3.50 -8.65 -20.73
N PRO A 95 -2.95 -9.00 -21.92
CA PRO A 95 -3.33 -8.37 -23.17
C PRO A 95 -4.86 -8.38 -23.38
N PRO A 96 -5.43 -7.34 -24.01
CA PRO A 96 -6.86 -7.26 -24.23
C PRO A 96 -7.29 -8.32 -25.25
N HIS A 97 -7.77 -9.45 -24.75
CA HIS A 97 -8.31 -10.55 -25.55
C HIS A 97 -9.37 -11.32 -24.75
N PRO A 98 -10.50 -11.75 -25.37
CA PRO A 98 -11.57 -12.45 -24.66
C PRO A 98 -11.12 -13.69 -23.87
N SER A 99 -10.11 -14.42 -24.37
CA SER A 99 -9.55 -15.60 -23.69
C SER A 99 -8.90 -15.30 -22.34
N TYR A 100 -8.56 -14.03 -22.06
CA TYR A 100 -7.97 -13.60 -20.79
C TYR A 100 -8.94 -12.85 -19.90
N ALA A 101 -10.18 -12.59 -20.34
CA ALA A 101 -11.14 -11.78 -19.61
C ALA A 101 -11.38 -12.30 -18.18
N GLU A 102 -11.62 -13.61 -18.03
CA GLU A 102 -11.81 -14.21 -16.71
C GLU A 102 -10.56 -14.13 -15.82
N LYS A 103 -9.37 -14.37 -16.41
CA LYS A 103 -8.10 -14.28 -15.69
C LYS A 103 -7.83 -12.85 -15.23
N GLN A 104 -8.12 -11.85 -16.07
CA GLN A 104 -8.00 -10.44 -15.75
C GLN A 104 -8.97 -10.04 -14.63
N THR A 105 -10.23 -10.48 -14.70
CA THR A 105 -11.23 -10.22 -13.66
C THR A 105 -10.82 -10.82 -12.32
N ARG A 106 -10.39 -12.08 -12.30
CA ARG A 106 -9.92 -12.75 -11.08
C ARG A 106 -8.69 -12.07 -10.50
N LEU A 107 -7.74 -11.67 -11.34
CA LEU A 107 -6.54 -10.95 -10.91
C LEU A 107 -6.90 -9.63 -10.21
N LYS A 108 -7.77 -8.82 -10.83
CA LYS A 108 -8.24 -7.57 -10.24
C LYS A 108 -9.00 -7.78 -8.93
N ALA A 109 -9.84 -8.81 -8.86
CA ALA A 109 -10.57 -9.16 -7.63
C ALA A 109 -9.61 -9.56 -6.50
N ASN A 110 -8.62 -10.40 -6.79
CA ASN A 110 -7.61 -10.81 -5.81
C ASN A 110 -6.78 -9.62 -5.31
N LEU A 111 -6.34 -8.72 -6.19
CA LEU A 111 -5.58 -7.53 -5.77
C LEU A 111 -6.40 -6.60 -4.86
N ARG A 112 -7.72 -6.49 -5.09
CA ARG A 112 -8.62 -5.75 -4.19
C ARG A 112 -8.72 -6.40 -2.83
N LEU A 113 -9.02 -7.70 -2.81
CA LEU A 113 -9.12 -8.45 -1.56
C LEU A 113 -7.82 -8.39 -0.75
N GLN A 114 -6.67 -8.54 -1.40
CA GLN A 114 -5.37 -8.44 -0.75
C GLN A 114 -5.11 -7.06 -0.18
N LEU A 115 -5.48 -6.00 -0.91
CA LEU A 115 -5.34 -4.63 -0.41
C LEU A 115 -6.20 -4.40 0.84
N ASP A 116 -7.45 -4.87 0.84
CA ASP A 116 -8.35 -4.73 1.98
C ASP A 116 -7.79 -5.42 3.23
N VAL A 117 -7.26 -6.64 3.08
CA VAL A 117 -6.59 -7.37 4.16
C VAL A 117 -5.36 -6.62 4.67
N LEU A 118 -4.55 -6.08 3.76
CA LEU A 118 -3.34 -5.34 4.11
C LEU A 118 -3.67 -4.05 4.89
N ILE A 119 -4.74 -3.36 4.49
CA ILE A 119 -5.24 -2.18 5.21
C ILE A 119 -5.69 -2.56 6.63
N SER A 120 -6.40 -3.69 6.78
CA SER A 120 -6.77 -4.20 8.11
C SER A 120 -5.54 -4.49 8.98
N GLU A 121 -4.51 -5.14 8.45
CA GLU A 121 -3.28 -5.41 9.20
C GLU A 121 -2.56 -4.14 9.65
N VAL A 122 -2.55 -3.11 8.79
CA VAL A 122 -2.02 -1.79 9.14
C VAL A 122 -2.85 -1.15 10.26
N PHE A 123 -4.18 -1.20 10.17
CA PHE A 123 -5.06 -0.63 11.20
C PHE A 123 -4.97 -1.37 12.54
N ASP A 124 -4.85 -2.70 12.54
CA ASP A 124 -4.64 -3.49 13.77
C ASP A 124 -3.32 -3.11 14.47
N SER A 125 -2.33 -2.69 13.70
CA SER A 125 -1.05 -2.19 14.20
C SER A 125 -1.10 -0.72 14.66
N LEU A 126 -2.20 -0.01 14.43
CA LEU A 126 -2.39 1.40 14.78
C LEU A 126 -3.49 1.54 15.85
N PRO A 127 -3.13 1.59 17.16
CA PRO A 127 -4.11 1.75 18.24
C PRO A 127 -4.98 3.00 18.13
N GLU A 128 -4.47 4.04 17.46
CA GLU A 128 -5.16 5.31 17.21
C GLU A 128 -6.27 5.19 16.13
N ALA A 129 -6.24 4.13 15.30
CA ALA A 129 -7.23 3.88 14.25
C ALA A 129 -8.48 3.12 14.74
N VAL A 130 -8.53 2.75 16.03
CA VAL A 130 -9.64 1.99 16.60
C VAL A 130 -10.91 2.85 16.66
N GLU A 131 -11.96 2.38 15.99
CA GLU A 131 -13.30 2.95 16.10
C GLU A 131 -13.91 2.58 17.46
N ARG A 132 -14.37 3.58 18.22
CA ARG A 132 -14.97 3.38 19.55
C ARG A 132 -16.48 3.60 19.47
N VAL A 133 -17.24 2.63 19.97
CA VAL A 133 -18.71 2.73 20.11
C VAL A 133 -19.02 2.93 21.58
N GLU A 134 -19.83 3.94 21.90
CA GLU A 134 -20.36 4.22 23.25
C GLU A 134 -21.58 3.33 23.59
#